data_AF-A0A7K4H560-F1
#
_entry.id   AF-A0A7K4H560-F1
#
_cell.length_a   1.000
_cell.length_b   1.000
_cell.length_c   1.000
_cell.angle_alpha   90.00
_cell.angle_beta   90.00
_cell.angle_gamma   90.00
#
_symmetry.space_group_name_H-M   'P 1'
#
loop_
_entity.id
_entity.type
_entity.pdbx_description
1 polymer ?
#
loop_
_entity_poly.entity_id
_entity_poly.type
_entity_poly.pdbx_seq_one_letter_code
_entity_poly.pdbx_strand_id
1 'polypeptide(L)'
;MFENIKYDDLLVRHWILFDYDVKDAYAIEPVHYVFKLKDSIHYKALLSGDYSDYVTLIETSKQHDHSLKSFLFLKENFDIDMLNENKIHVGWDDRYNKYIVWDGVHRLALLLYNMQNLNPNWFKLN
;
A
#
# COMPACT_ATOMS: atom_id res chain seq x y z
N MET A 1 13.44 -5.26 -16.08
CA MET A 1 13.45 -6.59 -15.42
C MET A 1 13.57 -6.33 -13.92
N PHE A 2 12.63 -6.79 -13.09
CA PHE A 2 12.58 -6.47 -11.65
C PHE A 2 13.59 -7.28 -10.83
N GLU A 3 14.85 -7.37 -11.24
CA GLU A 3 15.71 -8.39 -10.63
C GLU A 3 16.00 -8.13 -9.14
N ASN A 4 15.86 -6.89 -8.65
CA ASN A 4 16.15 -6.50 -7.27
C ASN A 4 15.24 -5.39 -6.73
N ILE A 5 13.92 -5.58 -6.74
CA ILE A 5 12.98 -4.59 -6.19
C ILE A 5 13.09 -4.50 -4.66
N LYS A 6 13.17 -3.29 -4.11
CA LYS A 6 13.16 -3.02 -2.66
C LYS A 6 11.95 -2.18 -2.28
N TYR A 7 11.62 -2.16 -0.99
CA TYR A 7 10.56 -1.29 -0.47
C TYR A 7 10.78 0.18 -0.78
N ASP A 8 12.03 0.63 -0.78
CA ASP A 8 12.40 2.02 -1.11
C ASP A 8 12.18 2.36 -2.59
N ASP A 9 11.98 1.36 -3.47
CA ASP A 9 11.66 1.55 -4.88
C ASP A 9 10.16 1.71 -5.13
N LEU A 10 9.34 1.47 -4.10
CA LEU A 10 7.88 1.46 -4.17
C LEU A 10 7.29 2.70 -3.48
N LEU A 11 6.33 3.32 -4.16
CA LEU A 11 5.42 4.29 -3.59
C LEU A 11 4.00 3.75 -3.67
N VAL A 12 3.21 4.08 -2.66
CA VAL A 12 1.80 3.70 -2.55
C VAL A 12 0.94 4.95 -2.62
N ARG A 13 -0.22 4.84 -3.26
CA ARG A 13 -1.15 5.95 -3.49
C ARG A 13 -2.32 5.87 -2.51
N HIS A 14 -2.65 6.98 -1.84
CA HIS A 14 -3.91 7.12 -1.10
C HIS A 14 -4.71 8.30 -1.65
N TRP A 15 -6.02 8.07 -1.74
CA TRP A 15 -6.98 9.13 -1.99
C TRP A 15 -7.46 9.67 -0.64
N ILE A 16 -6.80 10.71 -0.15
CA ILE A 16 -7.05 11.27 1.18
C ILE A 16 -7.96 12.49 1.03
N LEU A 17 -9.14 12.42 1.66
CA LEU A 17 -10.20 13.42 1.62
C LEU A 17 -10.51 14.00 3.00
N PHE A 18 -9.56 13.89 3.94
CA PHE A 18 -9.66 14.35 5.32
C PHE A 18 -8.30 14.92 5.77
N ASP A 19 -8.31 15.63 6.91
CA ASP A 19 -7.09 16.19 7.49
C ASP A 19 -6.20 15.05 8.02
N TYR A 20 -5.21 14.66 7.22
CA TYR A 20 -4.18 13.70 7.59
C TYR A 20 -2.84 14.43 7.70
N ASP A 21 -2.06 14.18 8.76
CA ASP A 21 -0.71 14.77 8.90
C ASP A 21 0.23 14.10 7.88
N VAL A 22 0.24 14.64 6.67
CA VAL A 22 1.01 14.09 5.55
C VAL A 22 2.45 14.57 5.61
N LYS A 23 3.24 13.98 6.50
CA LYS A 23 4.71 14.11 6.45
C LYS A 23 5.24 13.23 5.33
N ASP A 24 6.10 13.80 4.48
CA ASP A 24 6.83 13.10 3.40
C ASP A 24 5.96 12.48 2.28
N ALA A 25 4.90 13.16 1.85
CA ALA A 25 4.16 12.77 0.64
C ALA A 25 4.23 13.80 -0.49
N TYR A 26 4.04 13.32 -1.72
CA TYR A 26 3.86 14.15 -2.90
C TYR A 26 2.38 14.13 -3.31
N ALA A 27 1.77 15.32 -3.41
CA ALA A 27 0.44 15.46 -4.01
C ALA A 27 0.55 15.34 -5.54
N ILE A 28 -0.21 14.43 -6.15
CA ILE A 28 -0.24 14.20 -7.61
C ILE A 28 -1.44 14.92 -8.25
N GLU A 29 -2.54 14.97 -7.52
CA GLU A 29 -3.83 15.62 -7.82
C GLU A 29 -4.35 16.15 -6.48
N PRO A 30 -5.34 17.06 -6.41
CA PRO A 30 -5.72 17.77 -5.17
C PRO A 30 -6.05 16.87 -3.96
N VAL A 31 -6.18 15.56 -4.16
CA VAL A 31 -6.64 14.57 -3.19
C VAL A 31 -5.84 13.25 -3.24
N HIS A 32 -4.89 13.09 -4.18
CA HIS A 32 -4.06 11.89 -4.30
C HIS A 32 -2.64 12.15 -3.80
N TYR A 33 -2.26 11.41 -2.76
CA TYR A 33 -0.93 11.45 -2.17
C TYR A 33 -0.17 10.17 -2.50
N VAL A 34 1.12 10.31 -2.80
CA VAL A 34 2.05 9.18 -2.85
C VAL A 34 3.09 9.30 -1.74
N PHE A 35 3.34 8.18 -1.07
CA PHE A 35 4.27 8.10 0.07
C PHE A 35 5.02 6.77 0.00
N LYS A 36 6.13 6.69 0.73
CA LYS A 36 6.82 5.42 0.97
C LYS A 36 5.89 4.50 1.75
N LEU A 37 5.99 3.19 1.52
CA LEU A 37 5.13 2.21 2.18
C LEU A 37 5.10 2.33 3.71
N LYS A 38 6.25 2.60 4.33
CA LYS A 38 6.36 2.78 5.79
C LYS A 38 5.57 3.97 6.34
N ASP A 39 5.25 4.93 5.48
CA ASP A 39 4.54 6.16 5.85
C ASP A 39 3.05 6.07 5.50
N SER A 40 2.62 4.96 4.89
CA SER A 40 1.23 4.68 4.51
C SER A 40 0.30 4.52 5.70
N ILE A 41 -0.96 4.89 5.49
CA ILE A 41 -2.05 4.69 6.47
C ILE A 41 -2.16 3.20 6.84
N HIS A 42 -2.04 2.32 5.86
CA HIS A 42 -2.16 0.88 6.05
C HIS A 42 -1.06 0.33 6.98
N TYR A 43 0.20 0.69 6.72
CA TYR A 43 1.31 0.20 7.52
C TYR A 43 1.34 0.82 8.92
N LYS A 44 1.04 2.12 9.03
CA LYS A 44 0.90 2.80 10.33
C LYS A 44 -0.18 2.15 11.19
N ALA A 45 -1.35 1.82 10.62
CA ALA A 45 -2.42 1.14 11.32
C ALA A 45 -2.02 -0.27 11.80
N LEU A 46 -1.22 -1.00 11.01
CA LEU A 46 -0.68 -2.30 11.44
C LEU A 46 0.26 -2.18 12.64
N LEU A 47 1.11 -1.14 12.66
CA LEU A 47 2.08 -0.91 13.74
C LEU A 47 1.42 -0.41 15.04
N SER A 48 0.49 0.53 14.94
CA SER A 48 -0.18 1.13 16.11
C SER A 48 -1.30 0.25 16.66
N GLY A 49 -1.92 -0.58 15.81
CA GLY A 49 -3.19 -1.24 16.12
C GLY A 49 -4.40 -0.29 16.11
N ASP A 50 -4.18 0.99 15.78
CA ASP A 50 -5.22 1.99 15.61
C ASP A 50 -5.55 2.12 14.11
N TYR A 51 -6.79 1.80 13.76
CA TYR A 51 -7.29 1.78 12.39
C TYR A 51 -8.20 2.96 12.05
N SER A 52 -8.29 3.97 12.93
CA SER A 52 -9.14 5.15 12.74
C SER A 52 -8.93 5.82 11.38
N ASP A 53 -7.69 6.22 11.06
CA ASP A 53 -7.35 6.83 9.77
C ASP A 53 -7.65 5.93 8.56
N TYR A 54 -7.50 4.61 8.72
CA TYR A 54 -7.83 3.65 7.67
C TYR A 54 -9.34 3.55 7.44
N VAL A 55 -10.14 3.56 8.51
CA VAL A 55 -11.61 3.60 8.43
C VAL A 55 -12.05 4.91 7.77
N THR A 56 -11.53 6.05 8.22
CA THR A 56 -11.83 7.36 7.62
C THR A 56 -11.44 7.41 6.14
N LEU A 57 -10.30 6.81 5.76
CA LEU A 57 -9.90 6.69 4.36
C LEU A 57 -10.94 5.93 3.54
N ILE A 58 -11.39 4.75 3.99
CA ILE A 58 -12.42 3.95 3.28
C ILE A 58 -13.73 4.74 3.13
N GLU A 59 -14.20 5.33 4.23
CA GLU A 59 -15.47 6.05 4.28
C GLU A 59 -15.49 7.25 3.35
N THR A 60 -14.41 8.05 3.38
CA THR A 60 -14.32 9.28 2.59
C THR A 60 -14.04 9.03 1.11
N SER A 61 -13.22 8.01 0.79
CA SER A 61 -12.89 7.64 -0.60
C SER A 61 -13.97 6.79 -1.30
N LYS A 62 -15.04 6.41 -0.59
CA LYS A 62 -16.14 5.55 -1.09
C LYS A 62 -15.64 4.23 -1.69
N GLN A 63 -14.61 3.68 -1.08
CA GLN A 63 -14.02 2.41 -1.46
C GLN A 63 -14.91 1.25 -0.97
N HIS A 64 -16.05 1.04 -1.62
CA HIS A 64 -17.10 0.12 -1.17
C HIS A 64 -16.67 -1.34 -1.04
N ASP A 65 -15.62 -1.75 -1.76
CA ASP A 65 -15.05 -3.10 -1.69
C ASP A 65 -14.08 -3.29 -0.52
N HIS A 66 -13.71 -2.20 0.17
CA HIS A 66 -12.81 -2.23 1.31
C HIS A 66 -13.58 -2.14 2.63
N SER A 67 -13.11 -2.89 3.64
CA SER A 67 -13.62 -2.78 5.01
C SER A 67 -12.51 -3.07 6.02
N LEU A 68 -12.65 -2.54 7.24
CA LEU A 68 -11.78 -2.91 8.35
C LEU A 68 -11.80 -4.41 8.61
N LYS A 69 -12.98 -5.03 8.56
CA LYS A 69 -13.15 -6.48 8.74
C LYS A 69 -12.33 -7.28 7.72
N SER A 70 -12.41 -6.92 6.43
CA SER A 70 -11.65 -7.60 5.37
C SER A 70 -10.15 -7.43 5.55
N PHE A 71 -9.70 -6.26 5.99
CA PHE A 71 -8.27 -6.02 6.23
C PHE A 71 -7.73 -6.80 7.43
N LEU A 72 -8.47 -6.83 8.55
CA LEU A 72 -8.10 -7.63 9.72
C LEU A 72 -8.11 -9.12 9.41
N PHE A 73 -9.11 -9.60 8.66
CA PHE A 73 -9.15 -10.98 8.20
C PHE A 73 -7.91 -11.32 7.34
N LEU A 74 -7.54 -10.45 6.40
CA LEU A 74 -6.33 -10.62 5.59
C LEU A 74 -5.07 -10.63 6.46
N LYS A 75 -4.98 -9.77 7.48
CA LYS A 75 -3.85 -9.73 8.43
C LYS A 75 -3.70 -11.06 9.18
N GLU A 76 -4.80 -11.59 9.71
CA GLU A 76 -4.82 -12.83 10.49
C GLU A 76 -4.54 -14.08 9.65
N ASN A 77 -4.91 -14.04 8.37
CA ASN A 77 -4.81 -15.16 7.43
C ASN A 77 -3.82 -14.87 6.29
N PHE A 78 -2.84 -14.01 6.54
CA PHE A 78 -1.89 -13.62 5.50
C PHE A 78 -0.99 -14.80 5.15
N ASP A 79 -1.11 -15.27 3.91
CA ASP A 79 -0.28 -16.32 3.34
C ASP A 79 0.53 -15.73 2.20
N ILE A 80 1.85 -15.86 2.29
CA ILE A 80 2.77 -15.33 1.28
C ILE A 80 2.61 -16.04 -0.06
N ASP A 81 2.21 -17.31 -0.07
CA ASP A 81 2.04 -18.10 -1.29
C ASP A 81 0.90 -17.58 -2.16
N MET A 82 -0.04 -16.84 -1.56
CA MET A 82 -1.13 -16.19 -2.30
C MET A 82 -0.63 -15.17 -3.33
N LEU A 83 0.59 -14.64 -3.17
CA LEU A 83 1.19 -13.68 -4.09
C LEU A 83 1.64 -14.30 -5.42
N ASN A 84 1.69 -15.63 -5.51
CA ASN A 84 1.97 -16.32 -6.77
C ASN A 84 0.79 -16.19 -7.75
N GLU A 85 -0.44 -16.16 -7.22
CA GLU A 85 -1.68 -16.02 -8.00
C GLU A 85 -2.18 -14.56 -8.02
N ASN A 86 -2.07 -13.87 -6.88
CA ASN A 86 -2.59 -12.52 -6.66
C ASN A 86 -1.46 -11.50 -6.50
N LYS A 87 -0.76 -11.23 -7.60
CA LYS A 87 0.41 -10.35 -7.66
C LYS A 87 0.10 -8.91 -7.23
N ILE A 88 1.13 -8.18 -6.82
CA ILE A 88 1.10 -6.74 -6.57
C ILE A 88 1.30 -6.04 -7.91
N HIS A 89 0.37 -5.15 -8.27
CA HIS A 89 0.43 -4.44 -9.53
C HIS A 89 1.15 -3.11 -9.34
N VAL A 90 2.15 -2.86 -10.19
CA VAL A 90 2.98 -1.66 -10.14
C VAL A 90 3.13 -1.04 -11.53
N GLY A 91 3.31 0.27 -11.58
CA GLY A 91 3.66 1.00 -12.79
C GLY A 91 4.82 1.96 -12.51
N TRP A 92 5.72 2.12 -13.46
CA TRP A 92 6.85 3.04 -13.31
C TRP A 92 6.39 4.50 -13.48
N ASP A 93 6.89 5.40 -12.65
CA ASP A 93 6.65 6.84 -12.75
C ASP A 93 7.97 7.61 -12.77
N ASP A 94 8.27 8.20 -13.93
CA ASP A 94 9.51 8.93 -14.20
C ASP A 94 9.67 10.17 -13.30
N ARG A 95 8.57 10.76 -12.81
CA ARG A 95 8.62 11.97 -11.98
C ARG A 95 9.28 11.69 -10.63
N TYR A 96 9.08 10.48 -10.12
CA TYR A 96 9.63 10.05 -8.84
C TYR A 96 10.83 9.12 -8.99
N ASN A 97 11.06 8.59 -10.21
CA ASN A 97 12.02 7.51 -10.46
C ASN A 97 11.73 6.31 -9.54
N LYS A 98 10.44 5.94 -9.46
CA LYS A 98 9.89 4.91 -8.55
C LYS A 98 8.75 4.14 -9.21
N TYR A 99 8.44 2.98 -8.65
CA TYR A 99 7.24 2.20 -8.98
C TYR A 99 6.08 2.64 -8.09
N ILE A 100 4.95 3.02 -8.70
CA ILE A 100 3.69 3.27 -8.01
C ILE A 100 2.88 1.98 -7.95
N VAL A 101 2.44 1.62 -6.75
CA VAL A 101 1.56 0.48 -6.51
C VAL A 101 0.12 0.86 -6.86
N TRP A 102 -0.46 0.14 -7.82
CA TRP A 102 -1.84 0.30 -8.29
C TRP A 102 -2.82 -0.65 -7.61
N ASP A 103 -2.38 -1.88 -7.32
CA ASP A 103 -3.15 -2.88 -6.58
C ASP A 103 -2.24 -3.70 -5.66
N GLY A 104 -2.79 -4.17 -4.54
CA GLY A 104 -2.07 -4.98 -3.56
C GLY A 104 -1.41 -4.17 -2.45
N VAL A 105 -1.87 -2.94 -2.18
CA VAL A 105 -1.33 -2.07 -1.12
C VAL A 105 -1.41 -2.75 0.26
N HIS A 106 -2.54 -3.40 0.59
CA HIS A 106 -2.70 -4.15 1.84
C HIS A 106 -1.69 -5.30 1.95
N ARG A 107 -1.53 -6.10 0.87
CA ARG A 107 -0.57 -7.21 0.80
C ARG A 107 0.85 -6.72 0.99
N LEU A 108 1.20 -5.62 0.33
CA LEU A 108 2.51 -5.02 0.42
C LEU A 108 2.80 -4.50 1.84
N ALA A 109 1.84 -3.84 2.50
CA ALA A 109 1.97 -3.39 3.88
C ALA A 109 2.15 -4.59 4.85
N LEU A 110 1.45 -5.70 4.62
CA LEU A 110 1.60 -6.93 5.40
C LEU A 110 2.97 -7.60 5.19
N LEU A 111 3.51 -7.59 3.98
CA LEU A 111 4.88 -8.06 3.74
C LEU A 111 5.88 -7.28 4.59
N LEU A 112 5.78 -5.94 4.58
CA LEU A 112 6.69 -5.10 5.37
C LEU A 112 6.50 -5.32 6.87
N TYR A 113 5.25 -5.42 7.33
CA TYR A 113 4.91 -5.67 8.74
C TYR A 113 5.46 -7.00 9.25
N ASN A 114 5.44 -8.03 8.40
CA ASN A 114 6.01 -9.35 8.70
C ASN A 114 7.51 -9.46 8.35
N MET A 115 8.19 -8.33 8.09
CA MET A 115 9.62 -8.24 7.79
C MET A 115 10.07 -9.15 6.63
N GLN A 116 9.23 -9.30 5.60
CA GLN A 116 9.52 -10.13 4.45
C GLN A 116 10.42 -9.41 3.45
N ASN A 117 11.36 -10.14 2.85
CA ASN A 117 12.08 -9.64 1.69
C ASN A 117 11.19 -9.73 0.44
N LEU A 118 11.28 -8.74 -0.44
CA LEU A 118 10.49 -8.73 -1.66
C LEU A 118 11.02 -9.73 -2.68
N ASN A 119 10.11 -10.55 -3.22
CA ASN A 119 10.38 -11.40 -4.39
C ASN A 119 9.85 -10.72 -5.65
N PRO A 120 10.69 -10.50 -6.68
CA PRO A 120 10.27 -9.97 -7.98
C PRO A 120 9.06 -10.66 -8.61
N ASN A 121 8.92 -11.97 -8.39
CA ASN A 121 7.84 -12.76 -8.98
C ASN A 121 6.45 -12.40 -8.44
N TRP A 122 6.38 -11.74 -7.28
CA TRP A 122 5.13 -11.24 -6.70
C TRP A 122 4.62 -9.97 -7.36
N PHE A 123 5.37 -9.39 -8.30
CA PHE A 123 5.00 -8.13 -8.96
C PHE A 123 4.57 -8.35 -10.40
N LYS A 124 3.64 -7.52 -10.86
CA LYS A 124 3.18 -7.43 -12.25
C LYS A 124 3.21 -5.96 -12.69
N LEU A 125 3.80 -5.71 -13.87
CA LEU A 125 3.73 -4.39 -14.50
C LEU A 125 2.36 -4.19 -15.12
N ASN A 126 1.78 -3.02 -14.85
CA ASN A 126 0.68 -2.46 -15.61
C ASN A 126 1.20 -1.67 -16.81
#